data_AF-A0A7L4QC92-F1
#
_entry.id   AF-A0A7L4QC92-F1
#
_cell.length_a   1.000
_cell.length_b   1.000
_cell.length_c   1.000
_cell.angle_alpha   90.00
_cell.angle_beta   90.00
_cell.angle_gamma   90.00
#
_symmetry.space_group_name_H-M   'P 1'
#
loop_
_entity.id
_entity.type
_entity.pdbx_description
1 polymer ?
#
loop_
_entity_poly.entity_id
_entity_poly.type
_entity_poly.pdbx_seq_one_letter_code
_entity_poly.pdbx_strand_id
1 'polypeptide(L)'
;MSSEELKKDEKKKSDPKESSKKLQESINDMNEGSKSFSKLRRFAKELSKSLEEPIASMNLLNEMRPARIGPTFIIGANAQTDRSPARTLDEYYQLVRRSKDEDRTLEEITGKSNQEMRNELEEAVESSIESEFNFLGYRFLYELENFLRDLIQERVVIPNEKNIGNYVPKNILEQCNLRRSTEESSSYTYGSYRWIDYSDFNDLKTILEKGKNRKYFQDVLNEEQFKCVVSKLHELDPIRKKIAHSRSLTKEEFNRLSMYSEDIAIMFRENS
;
A
#
# COMPACT_ATOMS: atom_id res chain seq x y z
N MET A 1 26.60 -7.72 29.76
CA MET A 1 26.57 -8.38 28.44
C MET A 1 27.59 -7.68 27.57
N SER A 2 28.55 -8.44 27.01
CA SER A 2 29.69 -7.87 26.29
C SER A 2 29.23 -7.28 24.96
N SER A 3 29.78 -6.13 24.58
CA SER A 3 29.64 -5.46 23.29
C SER A 3 30.06 -6.31 22.08
N GLU A 4 30.60 -7.51 22.31
CA GLU A 4 30.95 -8.49 21.27
C GLU A 4 29.81 -9.48 20.94
N GLU A 5 28.83 -9.68 21.81
CA GLU A 5 27.70 -10.59 21.53
C GLU A 5 26.62 -9.95 20.65
N LEU A 6 26.47 -8.62 20.68
CA LEU A 6 25.56 -7.86 19.80
C LEU A 6 26.04 -7.75 18.34
N LYS A 7 27.32 -8.03 18.06
CA LYS A 7 27.88 -7.94 16.70
C LYS A 7 27.74 -9.23 15.88
N LYS A 8 27.27 -10.33 16.49
CA LYS A 8 27.15 -11.63 15.80
C LYS A 8 25.83 -11.85 15.07
N ASP A 9 24.78 -11.07 15.36
CA ASP A 9 23.48 -11.20 14.69
C ASP A 9 23.31 -10.27 13.46
N GLU A 10 24.17 -9.27 13.25
CA GLU A 10 24.02 -8.26 12.19
C GLU A 10 24.86 -8.50 10.92
N LYS A 11 25.05 -9.77 10.53
CA LYS A 11 25.63 -10.11 9.22
C LYS A 11 24.77 -11.06 8.41
N LYS A 12 23.44 -10.91 8.48
CA LYS A 12 22.62 -11.25 7.31
C LYS A 12 22.80 -10.12 6.31
N LYS A 13 23.73 -10.30 5.36
CA LYS A 13 23.70 -9.54 4.10
C LYS A 13 22.29 -9.68 3.54
N SER A 14 21.54 -8.58 3.44
CA SER A 14 20.28 -8.60 2.69
C SER A 14 20.65 -8.80 1.24
N ASP A 15 20.46 -10.00 0.71
CA ASP A 15 20.64 -10.27 -0.70
C ASP A 15 19.59 -9.46 -1.48
N PRO A 16 19.98 -8.62 -2.46
CA PRO A 16 19.03 -7.91 -3.33
C PRO A 16 17.97 -8.85 -3.95
N LYS A 17 18.30 -10.13 -4.17
CA LYS A 17 17.34 -11.16 -4.62
C LYS A 17 16.29 -11.47 -3.57
N GLU A 18 16.66 -11.46 -2.29
CA GLU A 18 15.74 -11.66 -1.18
C GLU A 18 14.81 -10.45 -1.01
N SER A 19 15.33 -9.22 -1.09
CA SER A 19 14.50 -8.01 -1.02
C SER A 19 13.52 -7.90 -2.20
N SER A 20 13.94 -8.24 -3.42
CA SER A 20 13.05 -8.31 -4.58
C SER A 20 11.98 -9.40 -4.42
N LYS A 21 12.36 -10.59 -3.92
CA LYS A 21 11.40 -11.67 -3.67
C LYS A 21 10.35 -11.28 -2.63
N LYS A 22 10.75 -10.65 -1.52
CA LYS A 22 9.85 -10.15 -0.47
C LYS A 22 8.86 -9.12 -1.02
N LEU A 23 9.34 -8.19 -1.85
CA LEU A 23 8.47 -7.22 -2.52
C LEU A 23 7.41 -7.94 -3.36
N GLN A 24 7.79 -8.92 -4.20
CA GLN A 24 6.83 -9.66 -5.01
C GLN A 24 5.82 -10.48 -4.19
N GLU A 25 6.26 -11.13 -3.11
CA GLU A 25 5.37 -11.84 -2.19
C GLU A 25 4.35 -10.87 -1.55
N SER A 26 4.82 -9.70 -1.09
CA SER A 26 3.94 -8.63 -0.59
C SER A 26 2.95 -8.15 -1.65
N ILE A 27 3.38 -8.00 -2.91
CA ILE A 27 2.51 -7.62 -4.05
C ILE A 27 1.44 -8.67 -4.30
N ASN A 28 1.80 -9.96 -4.28
CA ASN A 28 0.85 -11.05 -4.47
C ASN A 28 -0.22 -11.07 -3.36
N ASP A 29 0.19 -10.90 -2.10
CA ASP A 29 -0.72 -10.81 -0.95
C ASP A 29 -1.67 -9.61 -1.08
N MET A 30 -1.19 -8.46 -1.55
CA MET A 30 -2.02 -7.29 -1.82
C MET A 30 -3.04 -7.56 -2.93
N ASN A 31 -2.64 -8.26 -3.99
CA ASN A 31 -3.54 -8.71 -5.04
C ASN A 31 -4.60 -9.70 -4.51
N GLU A 32 -4.28 -10.52 -3.51
CA GLU A 32 -5.28 -11.37 -2.83
C GLU A 32 -6.25 -10.55 -1.97
N GLY A 33 -5.76 -9.51 -1.30
CA GLY A 33 -6.58 -8.53 -0.59
C GLY A 33 -7.69 -7.98 -1.49
N SER A 34 -7.36 -7.61 -2.73
CA SER A 34 -8.31 -7.11 -3.72
C SER A 34 -9.44 -8.10 -4.08
N LYS A 35 -9.17 -9.41 -3.97
CA LYS A 35 -10.20 -10.45 -4.17
C LYS A 35 -11.29 -10.37 -3.11
N SER A 36 -10.97 -9.98 -1.87
CA SER A 36 -11.95 -9.84 -0.79
C SER A 36 -12.93 -8.68 -1.04
N PHE A 37 -12.46 -7.60 -1.64
CA PHE A 37 -13.30 -6.46 -2.01
C PHE A 37 -14.15 -6.73 -3.24
N SER A 38 -13.67 -7.55 -4.18
CA SER A 38 -14.49 -8.05 -5.29
C SER A 38 -15.74 -8.80 -4.79
N LYS A 39 -15.64 -9.50 -3.65
CA LYS A 39 -16.78 -10.17 -3.00
C LYS A 39 -17.78 -9.18 -2.39
N LEU A 40 -17.30 -8.11 -1.75
CA LEU A 40 -18.15 -7.04 -1.21
C LEU A 40 -18.92 -6.33 -2.32
N ARG A 41 -18.25 -6.01 -3.44
CA ARG A 41 -18.90 -5.42 -4.61
C ARG A 41 -19.95 -6.33 -5.22
N ARG A 42 -19.65 -7.64 -5.31
CA ARG A 42 -20.60 -8.64 -5.78
C ARG A 42 -21.81 -8.71 -4.86
N PHE A 43 -21.60 -8.75 -3.54
CA PHE A 43 -22.68 -8.75 -2.55
C PHE A 43 -23.59 -7.53 -2.70
N ALA A 44 -23.03 -6.32 -2.71
CA ALA A 44 -23.80 -5.09 -2.89
C ALA A 44 -24.60 -5.08 -4.21
N LYS A 45 -23.99 -5.54 -5.31
CA LYS A 45 -24.65 -5.62 -6.61
C LYS A 45 -25.82 -6.61 -6.63
N GLU A 46 -25.66 -7.78 -6.02
CA GLU A 46 -26.75 -8.76 -5.93
C GLU A 46 -27.86 -8.26 -4.98
N LEU A 47 -27.50 -7.66 -3.83
CA LEU A 47 -28.45 -7.06 -2.92
C LEU A 47 -29.28 -5.97 -3.62
N SER A 48 -28.65 -5.08 -4.37
CA SER A 48 -29.34 -4.04 -5.14
C SER A 48 -30.32 -4.60 -6.18
N LYS A 49 -30.10 -5.80 -6.72
CA LYS A 49 -31.05 -6.41 -7.67
C LYS A 49 -32.28 -7.00 -6.97
N SER A 50 -32.09 -7.49 -5.76
CA SER A 50 -33.13 -8.20 -4.99
C SER A 50 -33.88 -7.31 -4.00
N LEU A 51 -33.67 -5.98 -3.96
CA LEU A 51 -34.34 -5.10 -2.98
C LEU A 51 -35.87 -5.17 -3.00
N GLU A 52 -36.45 -5.46 -4.16
CA GLU A 52 -37.90 -5.60 -4.39
C GLU A 52 -38.43 -6.99 -4.04
N GLU A 53 -37.55 -7.95 -3.80
CA GLU A 53 -37.92 -9.33 -3.48
C GLU A 53 -38.12 -9.51 -1.96
N PRO A 54 -39.00 -10.44 -1.55
CA PRO A 54 -39.07 -10.88 -0.15
C PRO A 54 -37.71 -11.40 0.33
N ILE A 55 -37.39 -11.20 1.60
CA ILE A 55 -36.12 -11.68 2.18
C ILE A 55 -35.93 -13.19 1.97
N ALA A 56 -37.00 -13.98 2.03
CA ALA A 56 -36.98 -15.43 1.77
C ALA A 56 -36.36 -15.81 0.41
N SER A 57 -36.47 -14.92 -0.59
CA SER A 57 -35.97 -15.14 -1.95
C SER A 57 -34.47 -14.84 -2.08
N MET A 58 -33.87 -14.16 -1.10
CA MET A 58 -32.48 -13.70 -1.15
C MET A 58 -31.45 -14.77 -0.73
N ASN A 59 -31.74 -16.06 -0.96
CA ASN A 59 -30.91 -17.19 -0.51
C ASN A 59 -29.47 -17.14 -1.02
N LEU A 60 -29.24 -16.56 -2.21
CA LEU A 60 -27.90 -16.38 -2.78
C LEU A 60 -27.01 -15.44 -1.94
N LEU A 61 -27.61 -14.49 -1.22
CA LEU A 61 -26.90 -13.54 -0.36
C LEU A 61 -26.46 -14.17 0.96
N ASN A 62 -27.16 -15.22 1.43
CA ASN A 62 -26.80 -15.95 2.65
C ASN A 62 -25.49 -16.73 2.49
N GLU A 63 -25.19 -17.21 1.28
CA GLU A 63 -23.94 -17.91 0.95
C GLU A 63 -22.77 -16.94 0.73
N MET A 64 -23.06 -15.71 0.30
CA MET A 64 -22.07 -14.65 0.08
C MET A 64 -21.75 -13.90 1.37
N ARG A 65 -21.17 -14.59 2.36
CA ARG A 65 -20.66 -13.92 3.56
C ARG A 65 -19.60 -12.89 3.12
N PRO A 66 -19.81 -11.57 3.29
CA PRO A 66 -18.72 -10.62 3.10
C PRO A 66 -17.61 -11.01 4.06
N ALA A 67 -16.36 -11.05 3.60
CA ALA A 67 -15.22 -11.28 4.48
C ALA A 67 -15.35 -10.32 5.67
N ARG A 68 -15.23 -10.82 6.91
CA ARG A 68 -15.20 -9.94 8.08
C ARG A 68 -14.11 -8.91 7.82
N ILE A 69 -14.51 -7.69 7.51
CA ILE A 69 -13.61 -6.54 7.58
C ILE A 69 -13.32 -6.45 9.06
N GLY A 70 -12.14 -6.92 9.47
CA GLY A 70 -11.79 -7.12 10.87
C GLY A 70 -12.05 -5.85 11.70
N PRO A 71 -12.28 -6.00 13.02
CA PRO A 71 -12.44 -4.83 13.87
C PRO A 71 -11.12 -4.04 13.79
N THR A 72 -11.21 -2.76 13.44
CA THR A 72 -10.07 -1.80 13.39
C THR A 72 -9.26 -1.78 12.09
N PHE A 73 -9.89 -1.40 10.97
CA PHE A 73 -9.20 -0.63 9.92
C PHE A 73 -9.38 0.88 10.23
N ILE A 74 -8.82 1.34 11.36
CA ILE A 74 -8.79 2.77 11.69
C ILE A 74 -7.60 3.38 10.93
N ILE A 75 -7.89 3.92 9.75
CA ILE A 75 -6.98 4.86 9.08
C ILE A 75 -7.23 6.21 9.74
N GLY A 76 -6.32 6.64 10.62
CA GLY A 76 -6.19 8.03 11.07
C GLY A 76 -7.35 8.60 11.92
N ALA A 77 -6.99 9.33 12.97
CA ALA A 77 -7.90 9.93 13.96
C ALA A 77 -8.85 11.04 13.43
N ASN A 78 -9.04 11.18 12.11
CA ASN A 78 -9.88 12.22 11.50
C ASN A 78 -11.08 11.69 10.69
N ALA A 79 -11.36 10.38 10.68
CA ALA A 79 -12.60 9.86 10.12
C ALA A 79 -13.78 10.08 11.09
N GLN A 80 -14.11 11.35 11.35
CA GLN A 80 -15.43 11.74 11.86
C GLN A 80 -16.44 11.68 10.71
N THR A 81 -16.80 10.48 10.26
CA THR A 81 -18.04 10.29 9.51
C THR A 81 -18.80 9.11 10.09
N ASP A 82 -20.01 9.41 10.53
CA ASP A 82 -21.01 8.43 10.92
C ASP A 82 -21.24 7.44 9.76
N ARG A 83 -21.10 6.14 10.06
CA ARG A 83 -21.30 4.97 9.19
C ARG A 83 -20.21 4.73 8.12
N SER A 84 -19.25 3.87 8.45
CA SER A 84 -18.35 3.33 7.44
C SER A 84 -19.11 2.45 6.43
N PRO A 85 -18.68 2.39 5.16
CA PRO A 85 -19.27 1.52 4.15
C PRO A 85 -19.38 0.04 4.55
N ALA A 86 -18.36 -0.45 5.24
CA ALA A 86 -18.30 -1.77 5.82
C ALA A 86 -19.48 -2.02 6.78
N ARG A 87 -19.83 -1.01 7.56
CA ARG A 87 -20.93 -1.04 8.52
C ARG A 87 -22.28 -0.97 7.82
N THR A 88 -22.44 -0.14 6.80
CA THR A 88 -23.67 -0.10 5.98
C THR A 88 -23.94 -1.47 5.32
N LEU A 89 -22.92 -2.09 4.73
CA LEU A 89 -23.06 -3.43 4.12
C LEU A 89 -23.30 -4.54 5.15
N ASP A 90 -22.65 -4.48 6.32
CA ASP A 90 -22.92 -5.42 7.42
C ASP A 90 -24.34 -5.23 7.99
N GLU A 91 -24.82 -3.99 8.12
CA GLU A 91 -26.20 -3.69 8.55
C GLU A 91 -27.22 -4.36 7.63
N TYR A 92 -27.11 -4.17 6.31
CA TYR A 92 -27.99 -4.84 5.35
C TYR A 92 -27.84 -6.36 5.37
N TYR A 93 -26.60 -6.88 5.49
CA TYR A 93 -26.37 -8.31 5.61
C TYR A 93 -27.02 -8.91 6.86
N GLN A 94 -26.91 -8.24 8.02
CA GLN A 94 -27.56 -8.69 9.25
C GLN A 94 -29.08 -8.62 9.14
N LEU A 95 -29.64 -7.62 8.44
CA LEU A 95 -31.08 -7.52 8.21
C LEU A 95 -31.60 -8.68 7.37
N VAL A 96 -30.97 -8.97 6.22
CA VAL A 96 -31.35 -10.09 5.36
C VAL A 96 -31.22 -11.43 6.10
N ARG A 97 -30.15 -11.60 6.88
CA ARG A 97 -29.86 -12.87 7.55
C ARG A 97 -30.67 -13.13 8.83
N ARG A 98 -31.01 -12.07 9.58
CA ARG A 98 -31.63 -12.18 10.91
C ARG A 98 -33.09 -11.76 10.92
N SER A 99 -33.66 -11.36 9.79
CA SER A 99 -35.09 -11.06 9.72
C SER A 99 -35.89 -12.31 10.11
N LYS A 100 -36.84 -12.13 11.03
CA LYS A 100 -37.86 -13.13 11.33
C LYS A 100 -39.07 -13.01 10.41
N ASP A 101 -39.15 -11.91 9.67
CA ASP A 101 -40.22 -11.59 8.74
C ASP A 101 -39.69 -11.85 7.32
N GLU A 102 -39.56 -13.13 6.94
CA GLU A 102 -38.96 -13.52 5.66
C GLU A 102 -39.83 -13.13 4.44
N ASP A 103 -41.14 -12.93 4.66
CA ASP A 103 -42.10 -12.54 3.63
C ASP A 103 -42.09 -11.04 3.29
N ARG A 104 -41.40 -10.22 4.11
CA ARG A 104 -41.33 -8.77 3.95
C ARG A 104 -40.15 -8.35 3.09
N THR A 105 -40.28 -7.20 2.43
CA THR A 105 -39.18 -6.57 1.69
C THR A 105 -38.28 -5.75 2.61
N LEU A 106 -37.07 -5.40 2.13
CA LEU A 106 -36.17 -4.51 2.88
C LEU A 106 -36.74 -3.11 3.04
N GLU A 107 -37.51 -2.62 2.07
CA GLU A 107 -38.20 -1.33 2.16
C GLU A 107 -39.22 -1.32 3.30
N GLU A 108 -40.00 -2.39 3.46
CA GLU A 108 -40.96 -2.52 4.55
C GLU A 108 -40.29 -2.60 5.92
N ILE A 109 -39.10 -3.22 6.01
CA ILE A 109 -38.37 -3.41 7.27
C ILE A 109 -37.60 -2.16 7.67
N THR A 110 -36.96 -1.50 6.71
CA THR A 110 -36.09 -0.34 6.96
C THR A 110 -36.85 0.99 6.91
N GLY A 111 -38.01 1.02 6.26
CA GLY A 111 -38.75 2.25 5.95
C GLY A 111 -38.08 3.13 4.90
N LYS A 112 -37.01 2.65 4.24
CA LYS A 112 -36.29 3.35 3.19
C LYS A 112 -36.80 2.90 1.84
N SER A 113 -36.95 3.84 0.91
CA SER A 113 -37.26 3.50 -0.47
C SER A 113 -36.13 2.68 -1.10
N ASN A 114 -36.48 1.84 -2.09
CA ASN A 114 -35.47 1.08 -2.83
C ASN A 114 -34.42 2.00 -3.48
N GLN A 115 -34.78 3.21 -3.91
CA GLN A 115 -33.82 4.15 -4.48
C GLN A 115 -32.83 4.67 -3.45
N GLU A 116 -33.28 4.99 -2.23
CA GLU A 116 -32.39 5.41 -1.13
C GLU A 116 -31.42 4.30 -0.77
N MET A 117 -31.90 3.05 -0.66
CA MET A 117 -31.03 1.90 -0.38
C MET A 117 -30.02 1.65 -1.50
N ARG A 118 -30.42 1.78 -2.78
CA ARG A 118 -29.50 1.66 -3.92
C ARG A 118 -28.38 2.71 -3.84
N ASN A 119 -28.73 3.97 -3.56
CA ASN A 119 -27.76 5.05 -3.43
C ASN A 119 -26.78 4.79 -2.28
N GLU A 120 -27.28 4.37 -1.10
CA GLU A 120 -26.44 4.03 0.05
C GLU A 120 -25.48 2.86 -0.23
N LEU A 121 -25.95 1.84 -0.95
CA LEU A 121 -25.12 0.70 -1.34
C LEU A 121 -24.05 1.09 -2.35
N GLU A 122 -24.39 1.96 -3.31
CA GLU A 122 -23.44 2.46 -4.30
C GLU A 122 -22.35 3.33 -3.64
N GLU A 123 -22.74 4.27 -2.78
CA GLU A 123 -21.83 5.12 -2.01
C GLU A 123 -20.93 4.29 -1.09
N ALA A 124 -21.49 3.27 -0.42
CA ALA A 124 -20.70 2.35 0.40
C ALA A 124 -19.67 1.60 -0.46
N VAL A 125 -20.07 1.06 -1.62
CA VAL A 125 -19.13 0.37 -2.50
C VAL A 125 -18.02 1.32 -2.96
N GLU A 126 -18.36 2.53 -3.43
CA GLU A 126 -17.37 3.49 -3.93
C GLU A 126 -16.38 3.93 -2.84
N SER A 127 -16.88 4.34 -1.68
CA SER A 127 -16.03 4.74 -0.55
C SER A 127 -15.15 3.58 -0.03
N SER A 128 -15.65 2.34 -0.06
CA SER A 128 -14.84 1.17 0.31
C SER A 128 -13.69 0.93 -0.67
N ILE A 129 -13.91 1.17 -1.96
CA ILE A 129 -12.90 1.04 -3.02
C ILE A 129 -11.84 2.12 -2.87
N GLU A 130 -12.22 3.37 -2.63
CA GLU A 130 -11.24 4.45 -2.42
C GLU A 130 -10.37 4.21 -1.18
N SER A 131 -10.98 3.78 -0.08
CA SER A 131 -10.24 3.43 1.14
C SER A 131 -9.28 2.26 0.91
N GLU A 132 -9.67 1.28 0.10
CA GLU A 132 -8.83 0.14 -0.27
C GLU A 132 -7.63 0.59 -1.10
N PHE A 133 -7.87 1.36 -2.17
CA PHE A 133 -6.79 1.85 -3.03
C PHE A 133 -5.79 2.71 -2.26
N ASN A 134 -6.24 3.52 -1.32
CA ASN A 134 -5.35 4.30 -0.46
C ASN A 134 -4.50 3.42 0.46
N PHE A 135 -5.11 2.43 1.11
CA PHE A 135 -4.40 1.53 2.01
C PHE A 135 -3.39 0.67 1.26
N LEU A 136 -3.83 -0.01 0.19
CA LEU A 136 -2.95 -0.82 -0.64
C LEU A 136 -1.89 0.05 -1.30
N GLY A 137 -2.26 1.24 -1.79
CA GLY A 137 -1.33 2.20 -2.38
C GLY A 137 -0.24 2.64 -1.40
N TYR A 138 -0.60 2.93 -0.15
CA TYR A 138 0.39 3.20 0.90
C TYR A 138 1.36 2.03 1.08
N ARG A 139 0.84 0.79 1.15
CA ARG A 139 1.65 -0.41 1.31
C ARG A 139 2.58 -0.62 0.11
N PHE A 140 2.09 -0.51 -1.13
CA PHE A 140 2.91 -0.61 -2.35
C PHE A 140 4.06 0.40 -2.33
N LEU A 141 3.76 1.66 -2.00
CA LEU A 141 4.76 2.71 -1.96
C LEU A 141 5.81 2.45 -0.87
N TYR A 142 5.38 2.06 0.33
CA TYR A 142 6.26 1.74 1.45
C TYR A 142 7.22 0.61 1.10
N GLU A 143 6.71 -0.48 0.53
CA GLU A 143 7.50 -1.64 0.11
C GLU A 143 8.47 -1.29 -1.02
N LEU A 144 8.04 -0.47 -2.00
CA LEU A 144 8.91 0.04 -3.05
C LEU A 144 10.04 0.92 -2.48
N GLU A 145 9.73 1.84 -1.56
CA GLU A 145 10.76 2.67 -0.92
C GLU A 145 11.78 1.82 -0.15
N ASN A 146 11.33 0.83 0.62
CA ASN A 146 12.23 -0.07 1.35
C ASN A 146 13.10 -0.90 0.41
N PHE A 147 12.51 -1.42 -0.66
CA PHE A 147 13.25 -2.11 -1.71
C PHE A 147 14.34 -1.21 -2.31
N LEU A 148 14.02 0.04 -2.64
CA LEU A 148 15.01 0.99 -3.16
C LEU A 148 16.10 1.35 -2.13
N ARG A 149 15.74 1.49 -0.85
CA ARG A 149 16.69 1.71 0.25
C ARG A 149 17.69 0.56 0.35
N ASP A 150 17.20 -0.68 0.41
CA ASP A 150 18.06 -1.86 0.50
C ASP A 150 18.95 -2.01 -0.73
N LEU A 151 18.40 -1.78 -1.92
CA LEU A 151 19.13 -1.85 -3.18
C LEU A 151 20.28 -0.82 -3.22
N ILE A 152 20.01 0.45 -2.88
CA ILE A 152 21.02 1.50 -2.84
C ILE A 152 22.02 1.22 -1.72
N GLN A 153 21.57 0.73 -0.56
CA GLN A 153 22.43 0.37 0.56
C GLN A 153 23.48 -0.66 0.12
N GLU A 154 23.05 -1.77 -0.48
CA GLU A 154 23.93 -2.87 -0.88
C GLU A 154 24.85 -2.51 -2.04
N ARG A 155 24.33 -1.83 -3.06
CA ARG A 155 25.09 -1.57 -4.30
C ARG A 155 25.90 -0.28 -4.27
N VAL A 156 25.47 0.72 -3.51
CA VAL A 156 26.08 2.06 -3.49
C VAL A 156 26.69 2.37 -2.14
N VAL A 157 25.97 2.19 -1.03
CA VAL A 157 26.44 2.65 0.28
C VAL A 157 27.56 1.76 0.81
N ILE A 158 27.33 0.45 0.93
CA ILE A 158 28.29 -0.50 1.51
C ILE A 158 29.64 -0.48 0.75
N PRO A 159 29.68 -0.51 -0.59
CA PRO A 159 30.96 -0.52 -1.31
C PRO A 159 31.72 0.82 -1.22
N ASN A 160 31.05 1.90 -0.81
CA ASN A 160 31.59 3.26 -0.85
C ASN A 160 31.40 4.01 0.48
N GLU A 161 31.32 3.31 1.61
CA GLU A 161 30.98 3.89 2.91
C GLU A 161 31.90 5.08 3.29
N LYS A 162 33.20 4.95 3.02
CA LYS A 162 34.21 5.98 3.31
C LYS A 162 34.15 7.21 2.40
N ASN A 163 33.52 7.11 1.24
CA ASN A 163 33.50 8.15 0.20
C ASN A 163 32.12 8.31 -0.44
N ILE A 164 31.05 8.06 0.32
CA ILE A 164 29.67 8.03 -0.18
C ILE A 164 29.24 9.35 -0.84
N GLY A 165 29.77 10.48 -0.36
CA GLY A 165 29.52 11.81 -0.93
C GLY A 165 30.02 12.02 -2.37
N ASN A 166 30.83 11.09 -2.92
CA ASN A 166 31.19 11.11 -4.34
C ASN A 166 30.10 10.50 -5.24
N TYR A 167 29.20 9.70 -4.66
CA TYR A 167 28.22 8.89 -5.38
C TYR A 167 26.79 9.30 -5.09
N VAL A 168 26.52 9.77 -3.87
CA VAL A 168 25.25 10.31 -3.42
C VAL A 168 25.33 11.84 -3.41
N PRO A 169 24.32 12.56 -3.94
CA PRO A 169 24.31 14.01 -3.90
C PRO A 169 24.39 14.55 -2.47
N LYS A 170 25.25 15.55 -2.24
CA LYS A 170 25.53 16.10 -0.90
C LYS A 170 24.28 16.61 -0.16
N ASN A 171 23.39 17.27 -0.89
CA ASN A 171 22.14 17.78 -0.33
C ASN A 171 21.26 16.66 0.27
N ILE A 172 21.30 15.46 -0.30
CA ILE A 172 20.53 14.32 0.21
C ILE A 172 21.14 13.79 1.51
N LEU A 173 22.48 13.67 1.56
CA LEU A 173 23.18 13.26 2.78
C LEU A 173 22.93 14.23 3.93
N GLU A 174 23.01 15.54 3.66
CA GLU A 174 22.74 16.59 4.64
C GLU A 174 21.30 16.51 5.17
N GLN A 175 20.30 16.32 4.29
CA GLN A 175 18.91 16.17 4.69
C GLN A 175 18.67 14.91 5.53
N CYS A 176 19.21 13.77 5.12
CA CYS A 176 19.08 12.52 5.87
C CYS A 176 19.72 12.63 7.26
N ASN A 177 20.91 13.24 7.36
CA ASN A 177 21.57 13.49 8.64
C ASN A 177 20.78 14.44 9.55
N LEU A 178 20.13 15.46 8.97
CA LEU A 178 19.28 16.39 9.73
C LEU A 178 18.05 15.66 10.30
N ARG A 179 17.38 14.84 9.47
CA ARG A 179 16.24 14.03 9.91
C ARG A 179 16.65 13.05 11.01
N ARG A 180 17.78 12.37 10.83
CA ARG A 180 18.38 11.50 11.84
C ARG A 180 18.66 12.21 13.16
N SER A 181 19.36 13.34 13.12
CA SER A 181 19.66 14.12 14.33
C SER A 181 18.39 14.59 15.05
N THR A 182 17.36 14.95 14.27
CA THR A 182 16.05 15.35 14.81
C THR A 182 15.39 14.18 15.55
N GLU A 183 15.41 12.98 14.97
CA GLU A 183 14.86 11.78 15.59
C GLU A 183 15.68 11.30 16.81
N GLU A 184 17.00 11.36 16.75
CA GLU A 184 17.90 11.03 17.87
C GLU A 184 17.73 12.00 19.04
N SER A 185 17.35 13.26 18.77
CA SER A 185 17.04 14.25 19.81
C SER A 185 15.67 14.01 20.48
N SER A 186 14.80 13.21 19.88
CA SER A 186 13.51 12.83 20.45
C SER A 186 13.67 11.69 21.45
N SER A 187 13.16 11.89 22.67
CA SER A 187 13.29 10.91 23.77
C SER A 187 12.49 9.62 23.60
N TYR A 188 11.72 9.49 22.51
CA TYR A 188 10.72 8.43 22.32
C TYR A 188 11.05 7.44 21.20
N THR A 189 12.20 7.56 20.53
CA THR A 189 12.46 6.85 19.27
C THR A 189 13.75 6.03 19.29
N TYR A 190 13.63 4.74 18.97
CA TYR A 190 14.75 3.90 18.58
C TYR A 190 15.01 4.14 17.09
N GLY A 191 15.97 5.03 16.80
CA GLY A 191 16.35 5.33 15.42
C GLY A 191 17.05 4.16 14.73
N SER A 192 17.10 4.19 13.40
CA SER A 192 17.92 3.26 12.63
C SER A 192 19.40 3.67 12.62
N TYR A 193 20.28 2.67 12.55
CA TYR A 193 21.71 2.92 12.38
C TYR A 193 22.07 3.38 10.95
N ARG A 194 21.29 3.01 9.92
CA ARG A 194 21.61 3.31 8.51
C ARG A 194 21.09 4.71 8.14
N TRP A 195 21.96 5.59 7.65
CA TRP A 195 21.55 6.94 7.23
C TRP A 195 20.47 6.92 6.14
N ILE A 196 20.50 5.91 5.26
CA ILE A 196 19.55 5.77 4.16
C ILE A 196 18.12 5.47 4.64
N ASP A 197 17.94 4.99 5.86
CA ASP A 197 16.60 4.77 6.43
C ASP A 197 15.88 6.09 6.72
N TYR A 198 16.61 7.20 6.77
CA TYR A 198 16.08 8.56 6.91
C TYR A 198 15.77 9.22 5.55
N SER A 199 16.03 8.53 4.44
CA SER A 199 15.69 9.02 3.10
C SER A 199 14.20 8.81 2.80
N ASP A 200 13.61 9.72 2.02
CA ASP A 200 12.25 9.60 1.50
C ASP A 200 12.24 9.19 0.02
N PHE A 201 11.06 8.98 -0.56
CA PHE A 201 10.92 8.64 -1.98
C PHE A 201 11.68 9.57 -2.93
N ASN A 202 11.65 10.88 -2.69
CA ASN A 202 12.29 11.86 -3.56
C ASN A 202 13.81 11.84 -3.41
N ASP A 203 14.30 11.57 -2.20
CA ASP A 203 15.72 11.33 -1.96
C ASP A 203 16.19 10.11 -2.74
N LEU A 204 15.50 8.98 -2.62
CA LEU A 204 15.83 7.72 -3.31
C LEU A 204 15.83 7.89 -4.84
N LYS A 205 14.79 8.54 -5.38
CA LYS A 205 14.72 8.89 -6.80
C LYS A 205 15.89 9.77 -7.22
N THR A 206 16.22 10.80 -6.43
CA THR A 206 17.32 11.72 -6.72
C THR A 206 18.68 11.03 -6.67
N ILE A 207 18.86 10.07 -5.76
CA ILE A 207 20.07 9.26 -5.67
C ILE A 207 20.27 8.46 -6.96
N LEU A 208 19.22 7.82 -7.47
CA LEU A 208 19.31 7.04 -8.72
C LEU A 208 19.50 7.94 -9.95
N GLU A 209 18.80 9.07 -10.01
CA GLU A 209 18.83 9.96 -11.18
C GLU A 209 20.12 10.78 -11.27
N LYS A 210 20.52 11.42 -10.17
CA LYS A 210 21.59 12.44 -10.15
C LYS A 210 22.87 11.96 -9.47
N GLY A 211 22.84 10.80 -8.82
CA GLY A 211 24.02 10.20 -8.22
C GLY A 211 25.03 9.77 -9.27
N LYS A 212 26.32 9.78 -8.91
CA LYS A 212 27.39 9.22 -9.76
C LYS A 212 27.53 7.70 -9.55
N ASN A 213 26.42 7.03 -9.27
CA ASN A 213 26.35 5.64 -8.80
C ASN A 213 25.88 4.66 -9.90
N ARG A 214 25.51 5.16 -11.08
CA ARG A 214 24.94 4.36 -12.18
C ARG A 214 25.76 3.11 -12.52
N LYS A 215 27.10 3.19 -12.45
CA LYS A 215 28.02 2.06 -12.70
C LYS A 215 27.78 0.85 -11.78
N TYR A 216 27.22 1.04 -10.59
CA TYR A 216 26.92 -0.04 -9.63
C TYR A 216 25.63 -0.81 -9.95
N PHE A 217 24.93 -0.41 -11.01
CA PHE A 217 23.72 -1.06 -11.49
C PHE A 217 23.87 -1.63 -12.90
N GLN A 218 25.03 -1.44 -13.55
CA GLN A 218 25.22 -1.83 -14.96
C GLN A 218 25.25 -3.34 -15.20
N ASP A 219 25.59 -4.10 -14.16
CA ASP A 219 25.50 -5.56 -14.16
C ASP A 219 24.06 -6.07 -14.20
N VAL A 220 23.08 -5.24 -13.77
CA VAL A 220 21.66 -5.60 -13.70
C VAL A 220 20.82 -4.86 -14.72
N LEU A 221 21.10 -3.58 -14.94
CA LEU A 221 20.30 -2.75 -15.84
C LEU A 221 21.21 -2.18 -16.90
N ASN A 222 20.81 -2.39 -18.15
CA ASN A 222 21.35 -1.63 -19.26
C ASN A 222 20.90 -0.16 -19.17
N GLU A 223 21.41 0.68 -20.08
CA GLU A 223 21.11 2.11 -20.08
C GLU A 223 19.63 2.44 -20.23
N GLU A 224 18.95 1.74 -21.11
CA GLU A 224 17.54 1.98 -21.41
C GLU A 224 16.65 1.55 -20.25
N GLN A 225 16.95 0.39 -19.65
CA GLN A 225 16.25 -0.12 -18.46
C GLN A 225 16.44 0.82 -17.26
N PHE A 226 17.65 1.31 -17.02
CA PHE A 226 17.90 2.26 -15.93
C PHE A 226 17.10 3.56 -16.12
N LYS A 227 17.09 4.11 -17.35
CA LYS A 227 16.27 5.29 -17.69
C LYS A 227 14.78 5.00 -17.52
N CYS A 228 14.32 3.80 -17.87
CA CYS A 228 12.94 3.38 -17.69
C CYS A 228 12.53 3.37 -16.21
N VAL A 229 13.38 2.82 -15.31
CA VAL A 229 13.16 2.85 -13.87
C VAL A 229 13.03 4.29 -13.36
N VAL A 230 13.96 5.18 -13.73
CA VAL A 230 13.92 6.59 -13.32
C VAL A 230 12.64 7.29 -13.83
N SER A 231 12.23 7.03 -15.07
CA SER A 231 10.98 7.57 -15.64
C SER A 231 9.76 7.11 -14.83
N LYS A 232 9.67 5.82 -14.52
CA LYS A 232 8.57 5.27 -13.69
C LYS A 232 8.54 5.93 -12.31
N LEU A 233 9.68 6.12 -11.66
CA LEU A 233 9.76 6.81 -10.37
C LEU A 233 9.29 8.27 -10.45
N HIS A 234 9.54 8.97 -11.56
CA HIS A 234 8.99 10.32 -11.77
C HIS A 234 7.47 10.31 -11.90
N GLU A 235 6.92 9.34 -12.63
CA GLU A 235 5.48 9.19 -12.82
C GLU A 235 4.73 8.79 -11.54
N LEU A 236 5.43 8.17 -10.57
CA LEU A 236 4.86 7.84 -9.25
C LEU A 236 4.85 9.03 -8.27
N ASP A 237 5.61 10.11 -8.49
CA ASP A 237 5.68 11.25 -7.56
C ASP A 237 4.31 11.92 -7.29
N PRO A 238 3.44 12.17 -8.29
CA PRO A 238 2.10 12.69 -8.05
C PRO A 238 1.22 11.75 -7.19
N ILE A 239 1.32 10.43 -7.42
CA ILE A 239 0.57 9.42 -6.67
C ILE A 239 1.07 9.37 -5.21
N ARG A 240 2.39 9.38 -5.03
CA ARG A 240 3.02 9.46 -3.71
C ARG A 240 2.58 10.70 -2.93
N LYS A 241 2.49 11.86 -3.59
CA LYS A 241 1.98 13.09 -2.96
C LYS A 241 0.53 12.96 -2.53
N LYS A 242 -0.34 12.34 -3.33
CA LYS A 242 -1.73 12.06 -2.93
C LYS A 242 -1.79 11.18 -1.67
N ILE A 243 -1.05 10.08 -1.66
CA ILE A 243 -0.97 9.15 -0.51
C ILE A 243 -0.48 9.89 0.74
N ALA A 244 0.60 10.67 0.64
CA ALA A 244 1.16 11.44 1.77
C ALA A 244 0.17 12.46 2.35
N HIS A 245 -0.76 12.95 1.53
CA HIS A 245 -1.83 13.85 1.96
C HIS A 245 -3.15 13.14 2.27
N SER A 246 -3.15 11.80 2.38
CA SER A 246 -4.33 10.97 2.63
C SER A 246 -5.48 11.25 1.64
N ARG A 247 -5.15 11.56 0.37
CA ARG A 247 -6.12 11.81 -0.70
C ARG A 247 -6.43 10.52 -1.43
N SER A 248 -7.70 10.33 -1.80
CA SER A 248 -8.16 9.18 -2.58
C SER A 248 -7.40 9.01 -3.91
N LEU A 249 -6.94 7.78 -4.13
CA LEU A 249 -6.40 7.32 -5.40
C LEU A 249 -7.53 6.87 -6.31
N THR A 250 -7.44 7.23 -7.60
CA THR A 250 -8.29 6.60 -8.61
C THR A 250 -7.81 5.18 -8.90
N LYS A 251 -8.67 4.38 -9.54
CA LYS A 251 -8.32 3.03 -9.99
C LYS A 251 -7.10 3.04 -10.92
N GLU A 252 -7.03 4.02 -11.82
CA GLU A 252 -5.94 4.16 -12.79
C GLU A 252 -4.62 4.49 -12.09
N GLU A 253 -4.66 5.36 -11.07
CA GLU A 253 -3.50 5.70 -10.25
C GLU A 253 -3.02 4.50 -9.44
N PHE A 254 -3.94 3.78 -8.81
CA PHE A 254 -3.63 2.55 -8.09
C PHE A 254 -3.00 1.49 -9.00
N ASN A 255 -3.60 1.23 -10.16
CA ASN A 255 -3.08 0.27 -11.13
C ASN A 255 -1.68 0.67 -11.63
N ARG A 256 -1.45 1.96 -11.90
CA ARG A 256 -0.14 2.46 -12.31
C ARG A 256 0.90 2.24 -11.22
N LEU A 257 0.56 2.53 -9.95
CA LEU A 257 1.44 2.29 -8.81
C LEU A 257 1.79 0.80 -8.68
N SER A 258 0.80 -0.08 -8.73
CA SER A 258 1.02 -1.53 -8.66
C SER A 258 1.92 -2.01 -9.79
N MET A 259 1.59 -1.68 -11.04
CA MET A 259 2.32 -2.12 -12.22
C MET A 259 3.76 -1.60 -12.24
N TYR A 260 3.98 -0.32 -11.90
CA TYR A 260 5.33 0.23 -11.87
C TYR A 260 6.18 -0.31 -10.72
N SER A 261 5.57 -0.55 -9.55
CA SER A 261 6.28 -1.17 -8.42
C SER A 261 6.75 -2.58 -8.79
N GLU A 262 5.87 -3.37 -9.40
CA GLU A 262 6.17 -4.72 -9.89
C GLU A 262 7.23 -4.72 -10.99
N ASP A 263 7.06 -3.90 -12.02
CA ASP A 263 8.03 -3.81 -13.11
C ASP A 263 9.43 -3.42 -12.62
N ILE A 264 9.52 -2.46 -11.69
CA ILE A 264 10.80 -2.05 -11.09
C ILE A 264 11.42 -3.24 -10.34
N ALA A 265 10.63 -3.97 -9.55
CA ALA A 265 11.10 -5.14 -8.81
C ALA A 265 11.64 -6.23 -9.74
N ILE A 266 10.93 -6.51 -10.83
CA ILE A 266 11.30 -7.51 -11.84
C ILE A 266 12.59 -7.11 -12.56
N MET A 267 12.70 -5.85 -13.00
CA MET A 267 13.88 -5.35 -13.72
C MET A 267 15.17 -5.56 -12.92
N PHE A 268 15.13 -5.33 -11.60
CA PHE A 268 16.28 -5.56 -10.72
C PHE A 268 16.50 -7.03 -10.36
N ARG A 269 15.51 -7.91 -10.56
CA ARG A 269 15.61 -9.35 -10.25
C ARG A 269 16.16 -10.17 -11.40
N GLU A 270 15.61 -9.99 -12.60
CA GLU A 270 15.87 -10.88 -13.75
C GLU A 270 17.30 -10.77 -14.28
N ASN A 271 18.03 -9.73 -13.87
CA ASN A 271 19.35 -9.42 -14.36
C ASN A 271 20.44 -9.43 -13.25
N SER A 272 20.12 -9.91 -12.05
CA SER A 272 21.04 -10.04 -10.90
C SER A 272 21.50 -11.48 -10.65
#